data_AF-A0A7X9FTT7-F1
#
_entry.id   AF-A0A7X9FTT7-F1
#
_cell.length_a   1.000
_cell.length_b   1.000
_cell.length_c   1.000
_cell.angle_alpha   90.00
_cell.angle_beta   90.00
_cell.angle_gamma   90.00
#
_symmetry.space_group_name_H-M   'P 1'
#
loop_
_entity.id
_entity.type
_entity.pdbx_description
1 polymer ?
#
loop_
_entity_poly.entity_id
_entity_poly.type
_entity_poly.pdbx_seq_one_letter_code
_entity_poly.pdbx_strand_id
1 'polypeptide(L)'
;MDATDFPGPVNLGNPEELTVIGLAKLIKELTASSSKIVHKSLPEDDPSRRRPDISLAMDKLGWTPSWNTKDALVNTIKNFEDRLRKGERV
;
A
#
# COMPACT_ATOMS: atom_id res chain seq x y z
N MET A 1 -21.80 -16.44 -13.35
CA MET A 1 -22.41 -15.10 -13.27
C MET A 1 -21.49 -14.21 -14.06
N ASP A 2 -21.84 -14.02 -15.33
CA ASP A 2 -20.98 -13.39 -16.32
C ASP A 2 -21.03 -11.86 -16.17
N ALA A 3 -19.88 -11.20 -16.32
CA ALA A 3 -19.67 -9.76 -16.22
C ALA A 3 -20.39 -8.98 -17.35
N THR A 4 -21.72 -8.96 -17.31
CA THR A 4 -22.57 -8.49 -18.41
C THR A 4 -23.05 -7.04 -18.26
N ASP A 5 -23.13 -6.50 -17.03
CA ASP A 5 -23.68 -5.15 -16.81
C ASP A 5 -22.63 -4.03 -16.82
N PHE A 6 -21.34 -4.35 -16.69
CA PHE A 6 -20.27 -3.35 -16.64
C PHE A 6 -18.89 -3.93 -17.06
N PRO A 7 -18.61 -4.05 -18.37
CA PRO A 7 -17.32 -4.52 -18.86
C PRO A 7 -16.27 -3.39 -18.88
N GLY A 8 -15.06 -3.67 -18.41
CA GLY A 8 -13.92 -2.75 -18.49
C GLY A 8 -13.00 -2.79 -17.25
N PRO A 9 -11.80 -2.19 -17.33
CA PRO A 9 -10.91 -2.10 -16.19
C PRO A 9 -11.47 -1.14 -15.12
N VAL A 10 -11.29 -1.51 -13.85
CA VAL A 10 -11.64 -0.67 -12.69
C VAL A 10 -10.43 -0.51 -11.81
N ASN A 11 -10.03 0.73 -11.52
CA ASN A 11 -8.94 1.01 -10.60
C ASN A 11 -9.40 0.70 -9.17
N LEU A 12 -8.67 -0.19 -8.50
CA LEU A 12 -8.81 -0.45 -7.07
C LEU A 12 -7.50 -0.05 -6.39
N GLY A 13 -7.57 0.92 -5.49
CA GLY A 13 -6.41 1.37 -4.74
C GLY A 13 -6.77 2.42 -3.70
N ASN A 14 -5.77 2.86 -2.94
CA ASN A 14 -5.94 3.95 -1.99
C ASN A 14 -5.64 5.29 -2.68
N PRO A 15 -6.59 6.25 -2.77
CA PRO A 15 -6.34 7.57 -3.35
C PRO A 15 -5.57 8.51 -2.41
N GLU A 16 -5.34 8.11 -1.15
CA GLU A 16 -4.49 8.82 -0.20
C GLU A 16 -3.03 8.74 -0.66
N GLU A 17 -2.40 9.91 -0.87
CA GLU A 17 -0.99 9.99 -1.28
C GLU A 17 -0.06 10.04 -0.07
N LEU A 18 1.02 9.26 -0.14
CA LEU A 18 2.11 9.29 0.82
C LEU A 18 3.45 9.30 0.09
N THR A 19 4.39 10.13 0.54
CA THR A 19 5.74 10.15 -0.03
C THR A 19 6.53 8.91 0.38
N VAL A 20 7.45 8.44 -0.47
CA VAL A 20 8.32 7.28 -0.17
C VAL A 20 9.11 7.50 1.13
N ILE A 21 9.62 8.71 1.34
CA ILE A 21 10.33 9.06 2.58
C ILE A 21 9.40 9.09 3.81
N GLY A 22 8.15 9.53 3.63
CA GLY A 22 7.12 9.50 4.68
C GLY A 22 6.79 8.06 5.09
N LEU A 23 6.59 7.18 4.11
CA LEU A 23 6.35 5.76 4.33
C LEU A 23 7.54 5.08 5.04
N ALA A 24 8.78 5.34 4.60
CA ALA A 24 9.98 4.79 5.22
C ALA A 24 10.13 5.24 6.70
N LYS A 25 9.85 6.51 6.99
CA LYS A 25 9.86 7.04 8.37
C LYS A 25 8.78 6.39 9.23
N LEU A 26 7.56 6.27 8.72
CA LEU A 26 6.45 5.64 9.43
C LEU A 26 6.74 4.18 9.76
N ILE A 27 7.27 3.41 8.80
CA ILE A 27 7.67 2.01 9.04
C ILE A 27 8.76 1.93 10.12
N LYS A 28 9.79 2.78 10.05
CA LYS A 28 10.87 2.82 11.04
C LYS A 28 10.34 3.14 12.45
N GLU A 29 9.40 4.07 12.56
CA GLU A 29 8.72 4.42 13.81
C GLU A 29 7.92 3.23 14.36
N LEU A 30 7.02 2.67 13.55
CA LEU A 30 6.14 1.57 13.97
C LEU A 30 6.90 0.30 14.37
N THR A 31 8.09 0.08 13.81
CA THR A 31 8.94 -1.09 14.10
C THR A 31 10.02 -0.82 15.15
N ALA A 32 10.12 0.42 15.67
CA ALA A 32 11.23 0.87 16.51
C ALA A 32 12.63 0.51 15.95
N SER A 33 12.76 0.48 14.62
CA SER A 33 13.95 -0.03 13.96
C SER A 33 15.14 0.94 14.08
N SER A 34 16.34 0.40 14.28
CA SER A 34 17.59 1.16 14.23
C SER A 34 18.15 1.38 12.82
N SER A 35 17.52 0.81 11.78
CA SER A 35 17.98 0.90 10.38
C SER A 35 18.14 2.34 9.89
N LYS A 36 19.18 2.60 9.11
CA LYS A 36 19.42 3.91 8.50
C LYS A 36 18.57 4.07 7.23
N ILE A 37 18.00 5.25 7.05
CA ILE A 37 17.37 5.62 5.77
C ILE A 37 18.47 6.18 4.86
N VAL A 38 18.63 5.60 3.67
CA VAL A 38 19.63 6.00 2.67
C VAL A 38 18.91 6.40 1.39
N HIS A 39 19.28 7.54 0.82
CA HIS A 39 18.71 8.02 -0.44
C HIS A 39 19.54 7.48 -1.62
N LYS A 40 18.84 7.02 -2.65
CA LYS A 40 19.42 6.59 -3.92
C LYS A 40 18.72 7.32 -5.06
N SER A 41 19.35 7.35 -6.23
CA SER A 41 18.73 7.88 -7.45
C SER A 41 17.46 7.09 -7.79
N LEU A 42 16.45 7.80 -8.27
CA LEU A 42 15.23 7.20 -8.80
C LEU A 42 15.58 6.40 -10.08
N PRO A 43 15.07 5.17 -10.26
CA PRO A 43 15.14 4.46 -11.53
C PRO A 43 14.48 5.28 -12.66
N GLU A 44 14.99 5.16 -13.88
CA GLU A 44 14.50 5.95 -15.03
C GLU A 44 13.01 5.69 -15.34
N ASP A 45 12.56 4.44 -15.16
CA ASP A 45 11.18 4.01 -15.46
C ASP A 45 10.21 4.18 -14.28
N ASP A 46 10.65 4.71 -13.13
CA ASP A 46 9.79 4.84 -11.96
C ASP A 46 8.97 6.14 -11.99
N PRO A 47 7.63 6.07 -12.01
CA PRO A 47 6.81 7.28 -11.97
C PRO A 47 6.94 7.97 -10.61
N SER A 48 7.14 9.29 -10.64
CA SER A 48 7.35 10.13 -9.46
C SER A 48 6.09 10.33 -8.60
N ARG A 49 4.91 10.00 -9.13
CA ARG A 49 3.62 10.10 -8.44
C ARG A 49 2.71 8.93 -8.85
N ARG A 50 1.98 8.39 -7.88
CA ARG A 50 0.93 7.39 -8.09
C ARG A 50 -0.28 7.73 -7.23
N ARG A 51 -1.41 8.02 -7.87
CA ARG A 51 -2.69 8.27 -7.21
C ARG A 51 -3.82 7.71 -8.08
N PRO A 52 -4.43 6.57 -7.72
CA PRO A 52 -5.51 6.00 -8.51
C PRO A 52 -6.76 6.87 -8.41
N ASP A 53 -7.42 7.12 -9.54
CA ASP A 53 -8.81 7.57 -9.56
C ASP A 53 -9.71 6.35 -9.35
N ILE A 54 -10.44 6.34 -8.23
CA ILE A 54 -11.34 5.25 -7.82
C ILE A 54 -12.82 5.59 -7.98
N SER A 55 -13.17 6.69 -8.67
CA SER A 55 -14.56 7.12 -8.87
C SER A 55 -15.43 5.99 -9.44
N LEU A 56 -14.90 5.26 -10.42
CA LEU A 56 -15.57 4.13 -11.05
C LEU A 56 -15.86 2.97 -10.07
N ALA A 57 -14.93 2.69 -9.16
CA ALA A 57 -15.09 1.63 -8.16
C ALA A 57 -16.15 2.01 -7.12
N MET A 58 -16.18 3.28 -6.71
CA MET A 58 -17.20 3.80 -5.80
C MET A 58 -18.58 3.74 -6.44
N ASP A 59 -18.71 4.21 -7.69
CA ASP A 59 -20.00 4.36 -8.37
C ASP A 59 -20.60 3.03 -8.83
N LYS A 60 -19.77 2.13 -9.37
CA LYS A 60 -20.25 0.88 -10.00
C LYS A 60 -20.19 -0.33 -9.09
N LEU A 61 -19.25 -0.34 -8.14
CA LEU A 61 -19.03 -1.48 -7.26
C LEU A 61 -19.40 -1.17 -5.81
N GLY A 62 -19.71 0.08 -5.46
CA GLY A 62 -19.87 0.50 -4.06
C GLY A 62 -18.59 0.30 -3.24
N TRP A 63 -17.44 0.21 -3.91
CA TRP A 63 -16.18 -0.16 -3.29
C TRP A 63 -15.36 1.06 -2.89
N THR A 64 -14.78 1.03 -1.69
CA THR A 64 -13.79 1.99 -1.19
C THR A 64 -12.73 1.24 -0.36
N PRO A 65 -11.49 1.74 -0.26
CA PRO A 65 -10.50 1.17 0.65
C PRO A 65 -10.99 1.26 2.09
N SER A 66 -11.01 0.14 2.81
CA SER A 66 -11.55 0.08 4.17
C SER A 66 -10.53 0.38 5.27
N TRP A 67 -9.25 0.50 4.91
CA TRP A 67 -8.14 0.70 5.85
C TRP A 67 -7.32 1.91 5.43
N ASN A 68 -6.96 2.75 6.41
CA ASN A 68 -5.91 3.75 6.19
C ASN A 68 -4.53 3.09 6.18
N THR A 69 -3.53 3.84 5.70
CA THR A 69 -2.17 3.34 5.53
C THR A 69 -1.54 2.86 6.85
N LYS A 70 -1.77 3.58 7.96
CA LYS A 70 -1.14 3.26 9.25
C LYS A 70 -1.67 1.94 9.82
N ASP A 71 -3.00 1.77 9.82
CA ASP A 71 -3.63 0.56 10.36
C ASP A 71 -3.26 -0.67 9.53
N ALA A 72 -3.19 -0.53 8.21
CA ALA A 72 -2.72 -1.58 7.32
C ALA A 72 -1.26 -1.96 7.64
N LEU A 73 -0.38 -0.98 7.81
CA LEU A 73 1.03 -1.22 8.16
C LEU A 73 1.20 -1.94 9.50
N VAL A 74 0.44 -1.55 10.53
CA VAL A 74 0.48 -2.23 11.83
C VAL A 74 0.12 -3.71 11.68
N ASN A 75 -0.93 -4.02 10.93
CA ASN A 75 -1.33 -5.40 10.69
C ASN A 75 -0.29 -6.18 9.85
N THR A 76 0.30 -5.53 8.85
CA THR A 76 1.39 -6.12 8.05
C THR A 76 2.62 -6.41 8.91
N ILE A 77 3.06 -5.47 9.76
CA ILE A 77 4.21 -5.65 10.67
C ILE A 77 3.98 -6.86 11.57
N LYS A 78 2.81 -6.96 12.21
CA LYS A 78 2.44 -8.10 13.05
C LYS A 78 2.53 -9.42 12.29
N ASN A 79 2.08 -9.46 11.04
CA ASN A 79 2.19 -10.65 10.21
C ASN A 79 3.66 -11.06 9.98
N PHE A 80 4.54 -10.11 9.65
CA PHE A 80 5.97 -10.37 9.49
C PHE A 80 6.62 -10.85 10.79
N GLU A 81 6.29 -10.26 11.94
CA GLU A 81 6.77 -10.70 13.25
C GLU A 81 6.37 -12.15 13.56
N ASP A 82 5.11 -12.50 13.28
CA ASP A 82 4.60 -13.86 13.47
C ASP A 82 5.32 -14.89 12.60
N ARG A 83 5.61 -14.53 11.33
CA ARG A 83 6.32 -15.40 10.38
C ARG A 83 7.78 -15.58 10.76
N LEU A 84 8.45 -14.50 11.16
CA LEU A 84 9.83 -14.54 11.68
C LEU A 84 9.94 -15.42 12.92
N ARG A 85 8.99 -15.31 13.86
CA ARG A 85 8.94 -16.13 15.07
C ARG A 85 8.77 -17.62 14.77
N LYS A 86 8.08 -17.97 13.67
CA LYS A 86 7.92 -19.35 13.18
C LYS A 86 9.12 -19.87 12.38
N GLY A 87 10.13 -19.03 12.15
CA GLY A 87 11.30 -19.39 11.33
C GLY A 87 11.00 -19.46 9.83
N GLU A 88 9.91 -18.84 9.37
CA GLU A 88 9.62 -18.75 7.95
C GLU A 88 10.63 -17.81 7.26
N ARG A 89 10.96 -18.11 6.01
CA ARG A 89 11.69 -17.16 5.16
C ARG A 89 10.72 -16.05 4.76
N VAL A 90 11.14 -14.80 4.98
CA VAL A 90 10.39 -13.57 4.69
C VAL A 90 11.21 -12.65 3.80
#